data_AF-A0A645F138-F1
#
_entry.id   AF-A0A645F138-F1
#
_cell.length_a   1.000
_cell.length_b   1.000
_cell.length_c   1.000
_cell.angle_alpha   90.00
_cell.angle_beta   90.00
_cell.angle_gamma   90.00
#
_symmetry.space_group_name_H-M   'P 1'
#
loop_
_entity.id
_entity.type
_entity.pdbx_description
1 polymer ?
#
loop_
_entity_poly.entity_id
_entity_poly.type
_entity_poly.pdbx_seq_one_letter_code
_entity_poly.pdbx_strand_id
1 'polypeptide(L)' 'MSDVTYFTPNKKMHKELGEALINAKNKDVNVLAYDCYIKPDSIKLKDKVKVIL' A
#
# COMPACT_ATOMS: atom_id res chain seq x y z
N MET A 1 -2.97 4.70 11.66
CA MET A 1 -1.95 5.39 10.86
C MET A 1 -2.52 6.73 10.54
N SER A 2 -1.76 7.79 10.78
CA SER A 2 -2.21 9.15 10.51
C SER A 2 -1.15 9.77 9.62
N ASP A 3 -1.58 10.43 8.56
CA ASP A 3 -0.72 11.26 7.69
C ASP A 3 0.29 10.46 6.86
N VAL A 4 -0.08 9.24 6.46
CA VAL A 4 0.67 8.45 5.49
C VAL A 4 0.48 9.06 4.10
N THR A 5 1.58 9.38 3.41
CA THR A 5 1.54 10.05 2.10
C THR A 5 1.78 9.09 0.92
N TYR A 6 2.41 7.95 1.17
CA TYR A 6 2.67 6.93 0.16
C TYR A 6 2.86 5.54 0.76
N PHE A 7 2.73 4.54 -0.10
CA PHE A 7 3.05 3.15 0.14
C PHE A 7 4.18 2.72 -0.80
N THR A 8 5.16 2.01 -0.25
CA THR A 8 6.18 1.29 -1.01
C THR A 8 6.48 -0.04 -0.32
N PRO A 9 6.66 -1.16 -1.06
CA PRO A 9 7.01 -2.42 -0.43
C PRO A 9 8.39 -2.32 0.23
N ASN A 10 8.49 -2.82 1.47
CA ASN A 10 9.77 -2.87 2.18
C ASN A 10 10.65 -4.02 1.64
N LYS A 11 11.34 -3.76 0.52
CA LYS A 11 12.22 -4.73 -0.16
C LYS A 11 13.38 -5.22 0.70
N LYS A 12 13.79 -4.46 1.72
CA LYS A 12 14.83 -4.88 2.67
C LYS A 12 14.34 -6.00 3.59
N MET A 13 13.07 -5.94 3.99
CA MET A 13 12.45 -6.95 4.85
C MET A 13 11.96 -8.16 4.04
N HIS A 14 11.35 -7.92 2.88
CA HIS A 14 10.80 -9.00 2.05
C HIS A 14 10.86 -8.60 0.58
N LYS A 15 11.90 -9.10 -0.11
CA LYS A 15 12.21 -8.73 -1.48
C LYS A 15 11.18 -9.28 -2.47
N GLU A 16 10.78 -10.53 -2.26
CA GLU A 16 9.85 -11.30 -3.08
C GLU A 16 8.48 -10.63 -3.18
N LEU A 17 7.99 -10.05 -2.08
CA LEU A 17 6.75 -9.27 -2.10
C LEU A 17 6.87 -8.03 -3.00
N GLY A 18 7.99 -7.32 -2.92
CA GLY A 18 8.23 -6.15 -3.77
C GLY A 18 8.27 -6.52 -5.25
N GLU A 19 8.97 -7.60 -5.59
CA GLU A 19 9.04 -8.11 -6.96
C GLU A 19 7.68 -8.61 -7.48
N ALA A 20 6.91 -9.29 -6.63
CA ALA A 20 5.56 -9.75 -6.97
C ALA A 20 4.61 -8.59 -7.26
N LEU A 21 4.67 -7.50 -6.49
CA LEU A 21 3.86 -6.30 -6.73
C LEU A 21 4.23 -5.59 -8.04
N ILE A 22 5.52 -5.49 -8.36
CA ILE A 22 5.98 -4.93 -9.64
C ILE A 22 5.48 -5.79 -10.80
N ASN A 23 5.64 -7.11 -10.73
CA ASN A 23 5.17 -8.03 -11.76
C ASN A 23 3.65 -7.97 -11.94
N ALA A 24 2.88 -7.90 -10.85
CA ALA A 24 1.44 -7.72 -10.91
C ALA A 24 1.07 -6.42 -11.63
N LYS A 25 1.72 -5.30 -11.29
CA LYS A 25 1.49 -4.00 -11.94
C LYS A 25 1.81 -4.03 -13.44
N ASN A 26 2.88 -4.72 -13.84
CA ASN A 26 3.26 -4.90 -15.24
C ASN A 26 2.29 -5.80 -16.03
N LYS A 27 1.45 -6.58 -15.34
CA LYS A 27 0.37 -7.39 -15.90
C LYS A 27 -1.00 -6.70 -15.73
N ASP A 28 -1.00 -5.38 -15.68
CA ASP A 28 -2.19 -4.52 -15.58
C ASP A 28 -3.03 -4.67 -14.29
N VAL A 29 -2.48 -5.32 -13.25
CA VAL A 29 -3.15 -5.34 -11.93
C VAL A 29 -3.11 -3.95 -11.31
N ASN A 30 -4.27 -3.47 -10.87
CA ASN A 30 -4.39 -2.16 -10.25
C ASN A 30 -4.05 -2.24 -8.75
N VAL A 31 -2.87 -1.75 -8.38
CA VAL A 31 -2.43 -1.67 -6.98
C VAL A 31 -2.89 -0.35 -6.37
N LEU A 32 -3.66 -0.42 -5.29
CA LEU A 32 -4.20 0.73 -4.57
C LEU A 32 -3.72 0.72 -3.11
N ALA A 33 -3.52 1.90 -2.55
CA ALA A 33 -3.23 2.07 -1.13
C ALA A 33 -4.08 3.22 -0.58
N TYR A 34 -4.54 3.06 0.66
CA TYR A 34 -5.37 4.04 1.36
C TYR A 34 -4.88 4.21 2.79
N ASP A 35 -4.84 5.44 3.27
CA ASP A 35 -4.77 5.71 4.69
C ASP A 35 -6.09 5.31 5.36
N CYS A 36 -6.06 5.02 6.66
CA CYS A 36 -7.23 4.55 7.40
C CYS A 36 -7.41 5.31 8.70
N TYR A 37 -8.65 5.72 8.96
CA TYR A 37 -9.06 6.12 10.31
C TYR A 37 -9.31 4.86 11.14
N ILE A 38 -8.54 4.70 12.20
CA ILE A 38 -8.62 3.53 13.09
C ILE A 38 -9.10 4.01 14.47
N LYS A 39 -10.11 3.33 14.99
CA LYS A 39 -10.59 3.41 16.37
C LYS A 39 -10.57 2.00 16.98
N PRO A 40 -10.67 1.85 18.31
CA PRO A 40 -10.67 0.53 18.94
C PRO A 40 -11.74 -0.43 18.40
N ASP A 41 -12.85 0.11 17.92
CA ASP A 41 -14.03 -0.63 17.46
C ASP A 41 -14.32 -0.51 15.95
N SER A 42 -13.52 0.27 15.21
CA SER A 42 -13.82 0.56 13.80
C SER A 42 -12.60 0.91 12.96
N ILE A 43 -12.67 0.53 11.68
CA ILE A 43 -11.69 0.88 10.65
C ILE A 43 -12.45 1.46 9.47
N LYS A 44 -12.06 2.65 9.02
CA LYS A 44 -12.65 3.33 7.86
C LYS A 44 -11.56 3.76 6.90
N LEU A 45 -11.80 3.56 5.61
CA LEU A 45 -10.95 4.15 4.56
C LEU A 45 -10.97 5.67 4.68
N LYS A 46 -9.81 6.28 4.51
CA LYS A 46 -9.62 7.72 4.41
C LYS A 46 -9.17 8.05 2.99
N ASP A 47 -7.97 8.62 2.85
CA ASP A 47 -7.47 9.17 1.61
C ASP A 47 -6.69 8.11 0.84
N LYS A 48 -6.85 8.11 -0.48
CA LYS A 48 -5.98 7.33 -1.35
C LYS A 48 -4.56 7.89 -1.26
N VAL A 49 -3.58 7.02 -1.04
CA VAL A 49 -2.17 7.41 -0.97
C VAL A 49 -1.42 6.95 -2.21
N LYS A 50 -0.28 7.59 -2.49
CA LYS A 50 0.53 7.27 -3.67
C LYS A 50 1.13 5.86 -3.52
N VAL A 51 1.14 5.08 -4.59
CA VAL A 51 1.83 3.78 -4.64
C VAL A 51 3.13 3.95 -5.41
N ILE A 52 4.26 3.57 -4.80
CA ILE A 52 5.61 3.64 -5.37
C ILE A 52 6.20 2.22 -5.36
N LEU A 53 6.29 1.58 -6.53
CA LEU A 53 6.78 0.21 -6.70
C LEU A 53 8.20 0.18 -7.26
#